data_AF-A0AAV5JGF4-F1
#
_entry.id   AF-A0AAV5JGF4-F1
#
_cell.length_a   1.000
_cell.length_b   1.000
_cell.length_c   1.000
_cell.angle_alpha   90.00
_cell.angle_beta   90.00
_cell.angle_gamma   90.00
#
_symmetry.space_group_name_H-M   'P 1'
#
loop_
_entity.id
_entity.type
_entity.pdbx_description
1 polymer ?
#
loop_
_entity_poly.entity_id
_entity_poly.type
_entity_poly.pdbx_seq_one_letter_code
_entity_poly.pdbx_strand_id
1 'polypeptide(L)'
;MLVLFVYLIHTTCMLQMVALKDTGRQVLTYGERKPAEHLLKLAEVITLKDISSIAQKLLSSLLTMASYGNVYYLLPYDIVSDKFKSKMGLLS
;
A
#
# COMPACT_ATOMS: atom_id res chain seq x y z
N MET A 1 -22.43 20.15 -27.58
CA MET A 1 -21.05 20.70 -27.67
C MET A 1 -20.51 21.20 -26.33
N LEU A 2 -21.23 22.07 -25.59
CA LEU A 2 -20.78 22.63 -24.31
C LEU A 2 -20.49 21.57 -23.22
N VAL A 3 -21.35 20.55 -23.11
CA VAL A 3 -21.22 19.47 -22.11
C VAL A 3 -19.92 18.66 -22.30
N LEU A 4 -19.55 18.37 -23.54
CA LEU A 4 -18.31 17.66 -23.87
C LEU A 4 -17.08 18.50 -23.51
N PHE A 5 -17.17 19.83 -23.68
CA PHE A 5 -16.09 20.77 -23.37
C PHE A 5 -15.85 20.87 -21.86
N VAL A 6 -16.92 20.96 -21.06
CA VAL A 6 -16.83 20.97 -19.58
C VAL A 6 -16.29 19.64 -19.06
N TYR A 7 -16.74 18.51 -19.61
CA TYR A 7 -16.25 17.19 -19.22
C TYR A 7 -14.76 17.01 -19.56
N LEU A 8 -14.33 17.52 -20.71
CA LEU A 8 -12.93 17.49 -21.13
C LEU A 8 -12.04 18.32 -20.19
N ILE A 9 -12.46 19.55 -19.84
CA ILE A 9 -11.74 20.41 -18.88
C ILE A 9 -11.66 19.77 -17.50
N HIS A 10 -12.74 19.16 -17.03
CA HIS A 10 -12.76 18.49 -15.73
C HIS A 10 -11.80 17.30 -15.71
N THR A 11 -11.79 16.48 -16.76
CA THR A 11 -10.96 15.27 -16.84
C THR A 11 -9.47 15.62 -16.97
N THR A 12 -9.11 16.65 -17.76
CA THR A 12 -7.72 17.11 -17.89
C THR A 12 -7.18 17.74 -16.61
N CYS A 13 -8.00 18.51 -15.90
CA CYS A 13 -7.65 19.07 -14.59
C CYS A 13 -7.35 17.96 -13.56
N MET A 14 -8.18 16.92 -13.52
CA MET A 14 -7.96 15.76 -12.63
C MET A 14 -6.65 15.03 -12.93
N LEU A 15 -6.32 14.80 -14.21
CA LEU A 15 -5.06 14.19 -14.62
C LEU A 15 -3.83 15.01 -14.20
N GLN A 16 -3.90 16.35 -14.32
CA GLN A 16 -2.82 17.24 -13.90
C GLN A 16 -2.61 17.21 -12.39
N MET A 17 -3.69 17.19 -11.59
CA MET A 17 -3.59 17.10 -10.13
C MET A 17 -2.89 15.83 -9.67
N VAL A 18 -3.19 14.68 -10.29
CA VAL A 18 -2.54 13.40 -9.98
C VAL A 18 -1.05 13.46 -10.32
N ALA A 19 -0.70 13.97 -11.51
CA ALA A 19 0.69 14.06 -11.96
C ALA A 19 1.53 15.02 -11.08
N LEU A 20 0.96 16.17 -10.68
CA LEU A 20 1.63 17.13 -9.80
C LEU A 20 1.82 16.54 -8.39
N LYS A 21 0.79 15.90 -7.84
CA LYS A 21 0.85 15.24 -6.53
C LYS A 21 1.89 14.12 -6.50
N ASP A 22 1.94 13.32 -7.57
CA ASP A 22 2.94 12.27 -7.69
C ASP A 22 4.36 12.82 -7.75
N THR A 23 4.59 13.84 -8.59
CA THR A 23 5.88 14.53 -8.70
C THR A 23 6.32 15.09 -7.35
N GLY A 24 5.45 15.85 -6.68
CA GLY A 24 5.75 16.43 -5.38
C GLY A 24 6.07 15.35 -4.34
N ARG A 25 5.28 14.29 -4.25
CA ARG A 25 5.52 13.19 -3.30
C ARG A 25 6.84 12.48 -3.56
N GLN A 26 7.17 12.19 -4.82
CA GLN A 26 8.43 11.53 -5.15
C GLN A 26 9.64 12.41 -4.83
N VAL A 27 9.60 13.69 -5.20
CA VAL A 27 10.69 14.63 -4.88
C VAL A 27 10.84 14.79 -3.36
N LEU A 28 9.76 14.87 -2.60
CA LEU A 28 9.82 14.99 -1.14
C LEU A 28 10.28 13.70 -0.43
N THR A 29 9.97 12.53 -0.98
CA THR A 29 10.31 11.23 -0.36
C THR A 29 11.71 10.76 -0.75
N TYR A 30 12.07 10.93 -2.01
CA TYR A 30 13.27 10.35 -2.61
C TYR A 30 14.30 11.39 -3.09
N GLY A 31 13.99 12.68 -3.01
CA GLY A 31 14.84 13.77 -3.53
C GLY A 31 14.77 13.97 -5.04
N GLU A 32 14.16 13.05 -5.78
CA GLU A 32 14.03 13.09 -7.23
C GLU A 32 12.76 12.40 -7.72
N ARG A 33 12.37 12.69 -8.97
CA ARG A 33 11.29 11.96 -9.64
C ARG A 33 11.87 10.74 -10.35
N LYS A 34 11.45 9.55 -9.93
CA LYS A 34 11.81 8.30 -10.61
C LYS A 34 10.96 8.16 -11.89
N PRO A 35 11.56 7.72 -13.01
CA PRO A 35 10.83 7.48 -14.25
C PRO A 35 9.85 6.30 -14.08
N ALA A 36 8.73 6.32 -14.80
CA ALA A 36 7.68 5.30 -14.66
C ALA A 36 8.21 3.90 -15.03
N GLU A 37 9.10 3.84 -16.02
CA GLU A 37 9.71 2.60 -16.52
C GLU A 37 10.55 1.91 -15.44
N HIS A 38 11.13 2.67 -14.51
CA HIS A 38 11.87 2.10 -13.39
C HIS A 38 10.93 1.33 -12.45
N LEU A 39 9.75 1.88 -12.16
CA LEU A 39 8.76 1.21 -11.32
C LEU A 39 8.16 -0.02 -12.02
N LEU A 40 7.91 0.05 -13.33
CA LEU A 40 7.41 -1.08 -14.12
C LEU A 40 8.41 -2.25 -14.13
N LYS A 41 9.69 -1.96 -14.41
CA LYS A 41 10.75 -2.99 -14.38
C LYS A 41 10.90 -3.62 -13.00
N LEU A 42 10.81 -2.82 -11.93
CA LEU A 42 10.86 -3.36 -10.57
C LEU A 42 9.68 -4.30 -10.29
N ALA A 43 8.48 -3.95 -10.75
CA ALA A 43 7.29 -4.79 -10.56
C ALA A 43 7.39 -6.12 -11.32
N GLU A 44 7.94 -6.12 -12.53
CA GLU A 44 8.15 -7.34 -13.35
C GLU A 44 9.15 -8.32 -12.72
N VAL A 45 10.15 -7.81 -11.99
CA VAL A 45 11.21 -8.62 -11.38
C VAL A 45 10.77 -9.28 -10.06
N ILE A 46 9.63 -8.88 -9.48
CA ILE A 46 9.14 -9.44 -8.21
C ILE A 46 8.85 -10.92 -8.35
N THR A 47 9.51 -11.75 -7.55
CA THR A 47 9.30 -13.20 -7.52
C THR A 47 8.40 -13.64 -6.37
N LEU A 48 7.89 -14.87 -6.43
CA LEU A 48 7.16 -15.50 -5.32
C LEU A 48 8.00 -15.57 -4.04
N LYS A 49 9.32 -15.73 -4.17
CA LYS A 49 10.25 -15.75 -3.04
C LYS A 49 10.31 -14.40 -2.34
N ASP A 50 10.35 -13.31 -3.10
CA ASP A 50 10.37 -11.96 -2.54
C ASP A 50 9.08 -11.66 -1.79
N ILE A 51 7.93 -12.04 -2.37
CA ILE A 51 6.61 -11.90 -1.74
C ILE A 51 6.56 -12.70 -0.43
N SER A 52 6.99 -13.96 -0.45
CA SER A 52 6.97 -14.83 0.73
C SER A 52 7.90 -14.29 1.84
N SER A 53 9.11 -13.86 1.48
CA SER A 53 10.09 -13.26 2.41
C SER A 53 9.56 -11.97 3.04
N ILE A 54 9.00 -11.06 2.24
CA ILE A 54 8.41 -9.81 2.73
C ILE A 54 7.18 -10.12 3.61
N ALA A 55 6.33 -11.06 3.22
CA ALA A 55 5.18 -11.47 4.02
C ALA A 55 5.61 -12.04 5.39
N GLN A 56 6.62 -12.91 5.42
CA GLN A 56 7.19 -13.41 6.67
C GLN A 56 7.74 -12.27 7.54
N LYS A 57 8.47 -11.32 6.95
CA LYS A 57 8.99 -10.15 7.66
C LYS A 57 7.87 -9.27 8.22
N LEU A 58 6.81 -9.02 7.45
CA LEU A 58 5.67 -8.22 7.90
C LEU A 58 4.91 -8.91 9.05
N LEU A 59 4.67 -10.22 8.92
CA LEU A 59 3.95 -11.02 9.93
C LEU A 59 4.78 -11.28 11.20
N SER A 60 6.10 -11.11 11.14
CA SER A 60 6.98 -11.22 12.32
C SER A 60 6.92 -10.03 13.26
N SER A 61 6.38 -8.90 12.81
CA SER A 61 6.29 -7.68 13.62
C SER A 61 5.09 -7.71 14.57
N LEU A 62 5.11 -6.86 15.60
CA LEU A 62 4.03 -6.78 16.58
C LEU A 62 2.70 -6.41 15.89
N LEU A 63 1.64 -7.15 16.18
CA LEU A 63 0.30 -6.86 15.67
C LEU A 63 -0.14 -5.45 16.11
N THR A 64 -0.57 -4.63 15.16
CA THR A 64 -1.26 -3.36 15.44
C THR A 64 -2.76 -3.57 15.23
N MET A 65 -3.56 -3.40 16.28
CA MET A 65 -5.01 -3.59 16.25
C MET A 65 -5.71 -2.34 16.76
N ALA A 66 -6.67 -1.83 15.98
CA ALA A 66 -7.54 -0.74 16.36
C ALA A 66 -8.99 -1.13 16.09
N SER A 67 -9.88 -0.88 17.05
CA SER A 67 -11.31 -1.20 16.98
C SER A 67 -12.14 -0.02 17.43
N TYR A 68 -13.30 0.20 16.83
CA TYR A 68 -14.17 1.33 17.09
C TYR A 68 -15.65 0.92 17.10
N GLY A 69 -16.47 1.54 17.96
CA GLY A 69 -17.89 1.23 18.13
C GLY A 69 -18.16 0.17 19.20
N ASN A 70 -19.20 -0.65 19.01
CA ASN A 70 -19.55 -1.71 19.95
C ASN A 70 -18.63 -2.95 19.75
N VAL A 71 -17.63 -3.09 20.60
CA VAL A 71 -16.60 -4.13 20.53
C VAL A 71 -16.87 -5.34 21.45
N TYR A 72 -18.10 -5.50 21.95
CA TYR A 72 -18.43 -6.54 22.94
C TYR A 72 -18.13 -7.98 22.48
N TYR A 73 -18.25 -8.24 21.18
CA TYR A 73 -17.99 -9.56 20.58
C TYR A 73 -16.58 -9.68 19.97
N LEU A 74 -15.72 -8.68 20.15
CA LEU A 74 -14.38 -8.69 19.60
C LEU A 74 -13.45 -9.52 20.48
N LEU A 75 -12.58 -10.31 19.85
CA LEU A 75 -11.58 -11.07 20.57
C LEU A 75 -10.55 -10.12 21.22
N PRO A 76 -10.07 -10.43 22.43
CA PRO A 76 -8.95 -9.73 23.04
C PRO A 76 -7.72 -9.72 22.14
N TYR A 77 -6.93 -8.65 22.25
CA TYR A 77 -5.69 -8.46 21.48
C TYR A 77 -4.78 -9.68 21.53
N ASP A 78 -4.58 -10.27 22.71
CA ASP A 78 -3.65 -11.39 22.92
C ASP A 78 -4.04 -12.63 22.11
N ILE A 79 -5.34 -12.96 22.09
CA ILE A 79 -5.87 -14.08 21.31
C ILE A 79 -5.62 -13.87 19.82
N VAL A 80 -5.74 -12.64 19.33
CA VAL A 80 -5.49 -12.31 17.93
C VAL A 80 -4.00 -12.32 17.64
N SER A 81 -3.18 -11.72 18.49
CA SER A 81 -1.72 -11.61 18.38
C SER A 81 -1.03 -12.98 18.35
N ASP A 82 -1.48 -13.93 19.17
CA ASP A 82 -0.87 -15.27 19.25
C ASP A 82 -1.04 -16.09 17.96
N LYS A 83 -2.05 -15.79 17.14
CA LYS A 83 -2.22 -16.41 15.81
C LYS A 83 -1.10 -16.02 14.83
N PHE A 84 -0.49 -14.86 15.02
CA PHE A 84 0.63 -14.39 14.19
C PHE A 84 1.97 -14.95 14.68
N LYS A 85 2.13 -15.15 16.00
CA LYS A 85 3.34 -15.74 16.59
C LYS A 85 3.51 -17.23 16.26
N SER A 86 2.42 -18.00 16.34
CA SER A 86 2.42 -19.45 16.14
C SER A 86 2.72 -19.90 14.70
N LYS A 87 2.43 -19.06 13.70
CA LYS A 87 2.63 -19.40 12.27
C LYS A 87 4.09 -19.26 11.82
N MET A 88 4.94 -18.68 12.65
CA MET A 88 6.36 -18.44 12.35
C MET A 88 7.26 -19.65 12.63
N GLY A 89 6.79 -20.64 13.42
CA GLY A 89 7.50 -21.89 13.70
C GLY A 89 7.16 -23.08 12.78
N LEU A 90 6.22 -22.91 11.83
CA LEU A 90 5.78 -23.98 10.90
C LEU A 90 6.21 -23.73 9.44
N LEU A 91 6.95 -22.65 9.18
CA LEU A 91 7.48 -22.28 7.86
C LEU A 91 9.03 -22.16 7.87
N SER A 92 9.68 -22.68 8.91
CA SER A 92 11.14 -22.83 9.02
C SER A 92 11.58 -24.25 8.69
#